data_AF-A0A923BHR9-F1
#
_entry.id   AF-A0A923BHR9-F1
#
_cell.length_a   1.000
_cell.length_b   1.000
_cell.length_c   1.000
_cell.angle_alpha   90.00
_cell.angle_beta   90.00
_cell.angle_gamma   90.00
#
_symmetry.space_group_name_H-M   'P 1'
#
loop_
_entity.id
_entity.type
_entity.pdbx_description
1 polymer ?
#
loop_
_entity_poly.entity_id
_entity_poly.type
_entity_poly.pdbx_seq_one_letter_code
_entity_poly.pdbx_strand_id
1 'polypeptide(L)'
;MTMKGIVLPTSIRSGSWLLVAGAGIVIHGVGAVPELRAQDAPATIESVPGESAPVETAPVVTAPSTDAPEQPTADAAAPVISSELAEAIRHLDHDEYAVRQSAQRQLTKIGGPALEFTAQVAASGSLESSTRAVNVLWKWADSTENPLNQQALEKIAALANRPVEAADAQRRLAVLREATAIQAIIELGGRVEADRSFGMVGGDGAPLQVIVGKDWKGGVDGLKHLADVRRATTVSLWSAPLGDEALPQLEGLGNVRRLELYGLAMTPELVEKTREKLPNAILEVRGPARLGIRGIDAVEIVPNSPAARAGLVVHDRIVEFNGKPINTGKPIEDFSALTTEISKCKAGDTVDIKFMRGTETREAKVTFDAWGEDVGAQPTPGDAPPAAQGLFGPVPRAVPARALPRVEIERRPLGVPRAVPVPADPALPR
;
A
#
# COMPACT_ATOMS: atom_id res chain seq x y z
N MET A 1 75.60 13.06 2.61
CA MET A 1 75.14 13.64 3.89
C MET A 1 74.68 15.07 3.61
N THR A 2 73.48 15.54 3.97
CA THR A 2 72.27 14.88 4.48
C THR A 2 71.03 15.70 4.03
N MET A 3 69.80 15.17 4.17
CA MET A 3 68.57 15.71 3.56
C MET A 3 67.86 16.83 4.34
N LYS A 4 67.03 17.60 3.60
CA LYS A 4 65.63 18.09 3.84
C LYS A 4 65.19 18.47 5.28
N GLY A 5 64.33 19.46 5.53
CA GLY A 5 63.49 20.27 4.63
C GLY A 5 61.99 20.12 4.96
N ILE A 6 61.34 21.21 5.41
CA ILE A 6 59.91 21.26 5.82
C ILE A 6 59.30 22.58 5.33
N VAL A 7 58.07 22.54 4.80
CA VAL A 7 57.21 23.70 4.51
C VAL A 7 55.78 23.38 4.97
N LEU A 8 55.06 24.38 5.49
CA LEU A 8 53.72 24.24 6.09
C LEU A 8 52.59 24.23 5.03
N PRO A 9 51.42 23.64 5.33
CA PRO A 9 50.33 23.45 4.37
C PRO A 9 49.25 24.55 4.41
N THR A 10 48.54 24.78 3.29
CA THR A 10 47.15 25.27 3.32
C THR A 10 46.37 25.00 2.01
N SER A 11 45.16 24.42 2.16
CA SER A 11 43.96 24.52 1.31
C SER A 11 44.08 24.66 -0.22
N ILE A 12 43.67 23.60 -0.95
CA ILE A 12 43.06 23.70 -2.29
C ILE A 12 41.72 22.92 -2.32
N ARG A 13 40.79 23.36 -3.18
CA ARG A 13 39.37 22.97 -3.22
C ARG A 13 39.11 21.58 -3.80
N SER A 14 38.04 20.92 -3.35
CA SER A 14 37.44 19.75 -4.01
C SER A 14 36.71 20.16 -5.31
N GLY A 15 37.12 19.59 -6.44
CA GLY A 15 36.46 19.79 -7.73
C GLY A 15 35.35 18.76 -8.00
N SER A 16 34.29 19.18 -8.68
CA SER A 16 33.23 18.30 -9.19
C SER A 16 33.70 17.52 -10.41
N TRP A 17 33.20 16.29 -10.58
CA TRP A 17 33.43 15.47 -11.77
C TRP A 17 32.10 14.98 -12.34
N LEU A 18 31.74 15.48 -13.52
CA LEU A 18 30.81 14.80 -14.41
C LEU A 18 31.55 13.63 -15.08
N LEU A 19 30.82 12.55 -15.38
CA LEU A 19 31.22 11.59 -16.39
C LEU A 19 30.15 11.54 -17.48
N VAL A 20 30.58 11.76 -18.71
CA VAL A 20 29.76 11.65 -19.93
C VAL A 20 30.08 10.30 -20.58
N ALA A 21 29.05 9.51 -20.86
CA ALA A 21 29.14 8.32 -21.69
C ALA A 21 28.24 8.52 -22.92
N GLY A 22 28.84 8.68 -24.09
CA GLY A 22 28.12 8.81 -25.37
C GLY A 22 28.12 7.49 -26.13
N ALA A 23 26.94 7.07 -26.60
CA ALA A 23 26.78 6.01 -27.59
C ALA A 23 25.94 6.57 -28.75
N GLY A 24 26.51 6.60 -29.97
CA GLY A 24 25.83 7.10 -31.15
C GLY A 24 25.00 6.00 -31.82
N ILE A 25 23.79 6.35 -32.29
CA ILE A 25 22.96 5.49 -33.13
C ILE A 25 22.64 6.24 -34.43
N VAL A 26 22.77 5.53 -35.56
CA VAL A 26 22.52 6.06 -36.90
C VAL A 26 21.03 6.13 -37.17
N ILE A 27 20.54 7.29 -37.62
CA ILE A 27 19.15 7.47 -38.06
C ILE A 27 19.05 7.17 -39.56
N HIS A 28 18.20 6.21 -39.93
CA HIS A 28 17.62 6.12 -41.28
C HIS A 28 16.16 6.54 -41.21
N GLY A 29 15.72 7.41 -42.12
CA GLY A 29 14.36 7.95 -42.14
C GLY A 29 13.51 7.39 -43.27
N VAL A 30 12.36 6.83 -42.91
CA VAL A 30 11.19 6.56 -43.77
C VAL A 30 10.00 6.91 -42.86
N GLY A 31 9.12 7.86 -43.20
CA GLY A 31 8.10 7.77 -44.25
C GLY A 31 6.76 7.47 -43.55
N ALA A 32 5.97 8.51 -43.24
CA ALA A 32 5.00 9.16 -44.13
C ALA A 32 3.57 8.61 -43.91
N VAL A 33 2.65 9.51 -43.55
CA VAL A 33 1.23 9.23 -43.32
C VAL A 33 0.48 9.17 -44.66
N PRO A 34 -0.58 8.36 -44.76
CA PRO A 34 -1.74 8.77 -45.56
C PRO A 34 -3.04 8.82 -44.72
N GLU A 35 -3.76 9.92 -44.92
CA GLU A 35 -5.10 10.21 -44.42
C GLU A 35 -6.14 9.71 -45.43
N LEU A 36 -7.30 9.21 -44.97
CA LEU A 36 -8.41 8.81 -45.86
C LEU A 36 -9.78 9.13 -45.25
N ARG A 37 -10.79 9.19 -46.12
CA ARG A 37 -11.89 10.16 -46.06
C ARG A 37 -13.28 9.50 -46.12
N ALA A 38 -14.29 10.15 -45.52
CA ALA A 38 -15.67 9.68 -45.48
C ALA A 38 -16.43 9.85 -46.81
N GLN A 39 -17.41 8.96 -47.05
CA GLN A 39 -18.58 8.96 -47.97
C GLN A 39 -19.06 7.47 -48.08
N ASP A 40 -20.32 7.06 -48.29
CA ASP A 40 -21.62 7.74 -48.40
C ASP A 40 -22.77 6.74 -48.03
N ALA A 41 -24.03 7.20 -47.96
CA ALA A 41 -25.24 6.36 -47.84
C ALA A 41 -26.14 6.47 -49.11
N PRO A 42 -27.12 5.56 -49.33
CA PRO A 42 -28.53 5.98 -49.13
C PRO A 42 -29.53 4.85 -48.74
N ALA A 43 -30.83 5.19 -48.69
CA ALA A 43 -32.01 4.36 -48.39
C ALA A 43 -32.48 3.47 -49.60
N THR A 44 -33.63 2.75 -49.68
CA THR A 44 -34.93 2.69 -48.92
C THR A 44 -35.45 1.22 -48.95
N ILE A 45 -36.72 0.75 -48.84
CA ILE A 45 -38.12 1.27 -48.94
C ILE A 45 -39.04 0.49 -47.95
N GLU A 46 -40.32 0.91 -47.78
CA GLU A 46 -41.38 0.22 -46.99
C GLU A 46 -42.21 -0.78 -47.83
N SER A 47 -43.08 -1.59 -47.18
CA SER A 47 -44.52 -1.73 -47.54
C SER A 47 -45.30 -2.76 -46.67
N VAL A 48 -46.62 -2.55 -46.53
CA VAL A 48 -47.59 -3.45 -45.84
C VAL A 48 -48.91 -3.48 -46.64
N PRO A 49 -49.49 -4.68 -46.87
CA PRO A 49 -50.93 -4.93 -46.60
C PRO A 49 -51.17 -6.32 -45.96
N GLY A 50 -52.37 -6.74 -45.54
CA GLY A 50 -53.67 -6.04 -45.51
C GLY A 50 -54.88 -7.01 -45.55
N GLU A 51 -55.27 -7.52 -44.37
CA GLU A 51 -56.63 -7.92 -43.93
C GLU A 51 -57.69 -8.54 -44.90
N SER A 52 -58.18 -9.76 -44.60
CA SER A 52 -59.63 -10.11 -44.45
C SER A 52 -59.85 -11.63 -44.16
N ALA A 53 -61.06 -12.00 -43.69
CA ALA A 53 -61.47 -13.33 -43.18
C ALA A 53 -62.52 -14.01 -44.15
N PRO A 54 -63.43 -14.98 -43.83
CA PRO A 54 -63.85 -15.60 -42.54
C PRO A 54 -64.28 -17.12 -42.57
N VAL A 55 -64.96 -17.57 -41.48
CA VAL A 55 -66.01 -18.65 -41.37
C VAL A 55 -65.63 -20.09 -40.88
N GLU A 56 -66.27 -20.51 -39.76
CA GLU A 56 -66.62 -21.87 -39.24
C GLU A 56 -65.57 -23.02 -39.10
N THR A 57 -65.74 -24.07 -38.27
CA THR A 57 -66.76 -24.46 -37.25
C THR A 57 -66.09 -25.15 -36.05
N ALA A 58 -66.80 -25.32 -34.92
CA ALA A 58 -66.35 -26.11 -33.76
C ALA A 58 -66.89 -27.57 -33.78
N PRO A 59 -66.34 -28.48 -32.96
CA PRO A 59 -67.15 -28.94 -31.81
C PRO A 59 -66.37 -29.08 -30.48
N VAL A 60 -67.11 -29.32 -29.38
CA VAL A 60 -66.65 -29.31 -27.98
C VAL A 60 -66.66 -30.71 -27.36
N VAL A 61 -65.60 -31.10 -26.63
CA VAL A 61 -65.60 -32.27 -25.72
C VAL A 61 -64.83 -31.99 -24.41
N THR A 62 -65.58 -31.61 -23.37
CA THR A 62 -65.41 -31.85 -21.91
C THR A 62 -64.04 -31.95 -21.20
N ALA A 63 -63.80 -30.98 -20.30
CA ALA A 63 -63.48 -31.13 -18.85
C ALA A 63 -62.13 -31.75 -18.36
N PRO A 64 -61.75 -31.56 -17.07
CA PRO A 64 -62.21 -30.59 -16.06
C PRO A 64 -61.12 -29.56 -15.65
N SER A 65 -61.50 -28.48 -14.96
CA SER A 65 -60.54 -27.49 -14.43
C SER A 65 -60.13 -27.78 -12.98
N THR A 66 -58.82 -27.90 -12.76
CA THR A 66 -58.14 -27.86 -11.44
C THR A 66 -56.80 -27.15 -11.62
N ASP A 67 -56.26 -26.56 -10.56
CA ASP A 67 -55.07 -25.68 -10.52
C ASP A 67 -55.13 -24.45 -11.44
N ALA A 68 -55.55 -23.32 -10.86
CA ALA A 68 -55.13 -22.01 -11.33
C ALA A 68 -53.71 -21.74 -10.80
N PRO A 69 -52.70 -21.45 -11.65
CA PRO A 69 -51.36 -21.14 -11.18
C PRO A 69 -51.35 -19.83 -10.41
N GLU A 70 -50.72 -19.85 -9.23
CA GLU A 70 -50.50 -18.67 -8.39
C GLU A 70 -49.56 -17.67 -9.07
N GLN A 71 -49.64 -16.39 -8.68
CA GLN A 71 -49.05 -15.28 -9.43
C GLN A 71 -47.51 -15.26 -9.39
N PRO A 72 -46.90 -14.47 -10.28
CA PRO A 72 -46.08 -13.39 -9.72
C PRO A 72 -46.52 -12.01 -10.23
N THR A 73 -47.27 -11.29 -9.39
CA THR A 73 -47.38 -9.84 -9.49
C THR A 73 -46.01 -9.24 -9.19
N ALA A 74 -45.43 -8.54 -10.17
CA ALA A 74 -44.16 -7.84 -10.00
C ALA A 74 -44.36 -6.54 -9.20
N ASP A 75 -44.76 -6.67 -7.93
CA ASP A 75 -44.72 -5.56 -6.97
C ASP A 75 -43.27 -5.36 -6.52
N ALA A 76 -42.49 -4.68 -7.36
CA ALA A 76 -41.16 -4.22 -7.05
C ALA A 76 -41.25 -3.05 -6.05
N ALA A 77 -41.58 -3.39 -4.80
CA ALA A 77 -41.87 -2.44 -3.74
C ALA A 77 -40.75 -1.39 -3.60
N ALA A 78 -41.04 -0.15 -4.03
CA ALA A 78 -40.15 0.98 -3.82
C ALA A 78 -39.89 1.15 -2.31
N PRO A 79 -38.67 1.52 -1.89
CA PRO A 79 -38.34 1.61 -0.47
C PRO A 79 -39.28 2.60 0.23
N VAL A 80 -40.07 2.10 1.17
CA VAL A 80 -41.10 2.89 1.88
C VAL A 80 -40.43 3.93 2.76
N ILE A 81 -40.27 5.14 2.21
CA ILE A 81 -39.72 6.29 2.91
C ILE A 81 -40.66 6.64 4.06
N SER A 82 -40.17 6.67 5.30
CA SER A 82 -40.99 7.14 6.42
C SER A 82 -41.36 8.61 6.22
N SER A 83 -42.55 9.01 6.68
CA SER A 83 -43.01 10.40 6.62
C SER A 83 -41.99 11.35 7.27
N GLU A 84 -41.44 10.95 8.41
CA GLU A 84 -40.35 11.65 9.12
C GLU A 84 -39.10 11.88 8.25
N LEU A 85 -38.69 10.89 7.46
CA LEU A 85 -37.52 11.00 6.59
C LEU A 85 -37.82 11.90 5.38
N ALA A 86 -38.98 11.73 4.74
CA ALA A 86 -39.40 12.56 3.61
C ALA A 86 -39.57 14.03 4.01
N GLU A 87 -40.05 14.29 5.23
CA GLU A 87 -40.15 15.63 5.81
C GLU A 87 -38.76 16.20 6.12
N ALA A 88 -37.91 15.46 6.84
CA ALA A 88 -36.57 15.93 7.20
C ALA A 88 -35.69 16.22 5.98
N ILE A 89 -35.81 15.46 4.90
CA ILE A 89 -35.15 15.74 3.61
C ILE A 89 -35.66 17.05 3.00
N ARG A 90 -36.98 17.25 2.92
CA ARG A 90 -37.59 18.50 2.39
C ARG A 90 -37.18 19.73 3.20
N HIS A 91 -37.10 19.58 4.51
CA HIS A 91 -36.79 20.67 5.45
C HIS A 91 -35.30 21.05 5.50
N LEU A 92 -34.43 20.38 4.73
CA LEU A 92 -33.02 20.81 4.56
C LEU A 92 -32.86 22.16 3.84
N ASP A 93 -33.86 22.61 3.07
CA ASP A 93 -33.80 23.86 2.28
C ASP A 93 -34.82 24.93 2.73
N HIS A 94 -35.52 24.70 3.84
CA HIS A 94 -36.58 25.59 4.33
C HIS A 94 -36.04 26.96 4.77
N ASP A 95 -36.71 28.07 4.45
CA ASP A 95 -36.22 29.45 4.71
C ASP A 95 -35.82 29.71 6.18
N GLU A 96 -36.58 29.17 7.14
CA GLU A 96 -36.24 29.27 8.56
C GLU A 96 -35.07 28.36 8.96
N TYR A 97 -34.01 28.98 9.51
CA TYR A 97 -32.83 28.27 10.03
C TYR A 97 -33.17 27.22 11.10
N ALA A 98 -34.17 27.49 11.96
CA ALA A 98 -34.59 26.58 13.02
C ALA A 98 -35.10 25.24 12.46
N VAL A 99 -35.87 25.29 11.38
CA VAL A 99 -36.40 24.12 10.65
C VAL A 99 -35.26 23.35 9.96
N ARG A 100 -34.31 24.04 9.33
CA ARG A 100 -33.12 23.37 8.77
C ARG A 100 -32.26 22.68 9.84
N GLN A 101 -32.22 23.22 11.06
CA GLN A 101 -31.53 22.61 12.20
C GLN A 101 -32.30 21.44 12.84
N SER A 102 -33.64 21.44 12.89
CA SER A 102 -34.38 20.24 13.30
C SER A 102 -34.21 19.12 12.27
N ALA A 103 -34.34 19.43 10.97
CA ALA A 103 -34.13 18.51 9.86
C ALA A 103 -32.78 17.77 9.94
N GLN A 104 -31.65 18.48 10.03
CA GLN A 104 -30.33 17.83 10.13
C GLN A 104 -30.18 16.95 11.38
N ARG A 105 -30.78 17.33 12.51
CA ARG A 105 -30.78 16.52 13.75
C ARG A 105 -31.65 15.27 13.60
N GLN A 106 -32.80 15.38 12.92
CA GLN A 106 -33.71 14.27 12.63
C GLN A 106 -33.06 13.26 11.67
N LEU A 107 -32.46 13.72 10.56
CA LEU A 107 -31.67 12.85 9.67
C LEU A 107 -30.55 12.15 10.43
N THR A 108 -29.74 12.89 11.22
CA THR A 108 -28.69 12.28 12.05
C THR A 108 -29.24 11.13 12.90
N LYS A 109 -30.39 11.33 13.55
CA LYS A 109 -31.05 10.35 14.43
C LYS A 109 -31.61 9.14 13.67
N ILE A 110 -32.08 9.32 12.43
CA ILE A 110 -32.57 8.22 11.58
C ILE A 110 -31.41 7.29 11.18
N GLY A 111 -30.22 7.84 10.91
CA GLY A 111 -29.03 7.04 10.59
C GLY A 111 -29.11 6.37 9.22
N GLY A 112 -28.69 5.10 9.13
CA GLY A 112 -28.56 4.33 7.87
C GLY A 112 -29.74 4.42 6.89
N PRO A 113 -31.01 4.30 7.32
CA PRO A 113 -32.17 4.46 6.43
C PRO A 113 -32.27 5.82 5.72
N ALA A 114 -31.64 6.88 6.26
CA ALA A 114 -31.57 8.20 5.64
C ALA A 114 -30.39 8.37 4.67
N LEU A 115 -29.46 7.41 4.59
CA LEU A 115 -28.16 7.59 3.93
C LEU A 115 -28.29 7.91 2.44
N GLU A 116 -29.01 7.09 1.68
CA GLU A 116 -29.13 7.24 0.21
C GLU A 116 -29.79 8.56 -0.17
N PHE A 117 -30.90 8.91 0.51
CA PHE A 117 -31.62 10.17 0.26
C PHE A 117 -30.78 11.39 0.65
N THR A 118 -30.00 11.30 1.74
CA THR A 118 -29.07 12.37 2.14
C THR A 118 -27.91 12.50 1.13
N ALA A 119 -27.39 11.38 0.61
CA ALA A 119 -26.38 11.39 -0.44
C ALA A 119 -26.90 11.99 -1.75
N GLN A 120 -28.15 11.71 -2.11
CA GLN A 120 -28.81 12.30 -3.28
C GLN A 120 -28.92 13.83 -3.14
N VAL A 121 -29.38 14.35 -1.99
CA VAL A 121 -29.42 15.81 -1.72
C VAL A 121 -28.02 16.42 -1.71
N ALA A 122 -27.01 15.73 -1.18
CA ALA A 122 -25.62 16.19 -1.24
C ALA A 122 -25.12 16.36 -2.69
N ALA A 123 -25.51 15.45 -3.59
CA ALA A 123 -25.09 15.44 -4.99
C ALA A 123 -25.85 16.43 -5.89
N SER A 124 -27.18 16.59 -5.73
CA SER A 124 -28.02 17.37 -6.66
C SER A 124 -28.92 18.44 -6.02
N GLY A 125 -28.88 18.62 -4.70
CA GLY A 125 -29.63 19.66 -4.01
C GLY A 125 -29.12 21.08 -4.28
N SER A 126 -29.89 22.08 -3.79
CA SER A 126 -29.46 23.48 -3.70
C SER A 126 -28.14 23.63 -2.92
N LEU A 127 -27.50 24.80 -2.98
CA LEU A 127 -26.26 25.05 -2.24
C LEU A 127 -26.40 24.87 -0.72
N GLU A 128 -27.53 25.29 -0.13
CA GLU A 128 -27.80 25.16 1.31
C GLU A 128 -28.15 23.71 1.67
N SER A 129 -29.13 23.09 1.00
CA SER A 129 -29.52 21.70 1.26
C SER A 129 -28.39 20.70 1.00
N SER A 130 -27.62 20.85 -0.10
CA SER A 130 -26.41 20.05 -0.39
C SER A 130 -25.37 20.21 0.72
N THR A 131 -25.08 21.44 1.15
CA THR A 131 -24.10 21.68 2.23
C THR A 131 -24.57 21.07 3.55
N ARG A 132 -25.87 21.13 3.86
CA ARG A 132 -26.44 20.53 5.06
C ARG A 132 -26.46 19.01 5.03
N ALA A 133 -26.73 18.41 3.87
CA ALA A 133 -26.64 16.97 3.65
C ALA A 133 -25.19 16.47 3.80
N VAL A 134 -24.21 17.15 3.19
CA VAL A 134 -22.78 16.86 3.37
C VAL A 134 -22.36 16.92 4.84
N ASN A 135 -22.86 17.88 5.62
CA ASN A 135 -22.60 17.94 7.07
C ASN A 135 -23.24 16.78 7.86
N VAL A 136 -24.37 16.21 7.41
CA VAL A 136 -24.96 15.00 8.03
C VAL A 136 -24.15 13.75 7.65
N LEU A 137 -23.75 13.61 6.38
CA LEU A 137 -22.85 12.54 5.93
C LEU A 137 -21.53 12.55 6.73
N TRP A 138 -20.91 13.72 6.91
CA TRP A 138 -19.70 13.84 7.72
C TRP A 138 -19.89 13.39 9.17
N LYS A 139 -21.06 13.69 9.77
CA LYS A 139 -21.36 13.29 11.15
C LYS A 139 -21.57 11.78 11.31
N TRP A 140 -22.00 11.08 10.25
CA TRP A 140 -22.00 9.61 10.20
C TRP A 140 -20.60 9.05 9.94
N ALA A 141 -19.80 9.68 9.07
CA ALA A 141 -18.40 9.35 8.82
C ALA A 141 -17.44 9.60 9.99
N ASP A 142 -17.85 10.41 10.98
CA ASP A 142 -17.16 10.61 12.26
C ASP A 142 -17.73 9.72 13.40
N SER A 143 -18.70 8.83 13.10
CA SER A 143 -19.35 7.96 14.10
C SER A 143 -18.57 6.66 14.36
N THR A 144 -18.84 5.98 15.48
CA THR A 144 -18.26 4.67 15.82
C THR A 144 -19.02 3.48 15.24
N GLU A 145 -20.07 3.71 14.44
CA GLU A 145 -20.86 2.64 13.82
C GLU A 145 -20.20 2.22 12.50
N ASN A 146 -19.28 1.25 12.55
CA ASN A 146 -18.40 0.89 11.41
C ASN A 146 -19.10 0.79 10.04
N PRO A 147 -20.28 0.13 9.87
CA PRO A 147 -20.95 0.07 8.58
C PRO A 147 -21.43 1.44 8.08
N LEU A 148 -22.06 2.23 8.98
CA LEU A 148 -22.59 3.54 8.66
C LEU A 148 -21.47 4.57 8.41
N ASN A 149 -20.37 4.48 9.16
CA ASN A 149 -19.17 5.28 8.96
C ASN A 149 -18.59 5.08 7.55
N GLN A 150 -18.27 3.82 7.19
CA GLN A 150 -17.68 3.51 5.89
C GLN A 150 -18.62 3.89 4.74
N GLN A 151 -19.91 3.53 4.84
CA GLN A 151 -20.88 3.85 3.79
C GLN A 151 -21.06 5.36 3.62
N ALA A 152 -21.09 6.15 4.71
CA ALA A 152 -21.16 7.60 4.63
C ALA A 152 -19.92 8.21 3.95
N LEU A 153 -18.72 7.71 4.27
CA LEU A 153 -17.49 8.08 3.56
C LEU A 153 -17.56 7.71 2.07
N GLU A 154 -18.08 6.53 1.71
CA GLU A 154 -18.25 6.10 0.31
C GLU A 154 -19.21 7.02 -0.46
N LYS A 155 -20.30 7.48 0.18
CA LYS A 155 -21.20 8.48 -0.44
C LYS A 155 -20.51 9.83 -0.63
N ILE A 156 -19.74 10.33 0.34
CA ILE A 156 -19.00 11.59 0.19
C ILE A 156 -17.92 11.47 -0.89
N ALA A 157 -17.21 10.35 -0.94
CA ALA A 157 -16.15 10.06 -1.91
C ALA A 157 -16.63 10.03 -3.38
N ALA A 158 -17.94 9.87 -3.61
CA ALA A 158 -18.60 9.87 -4.92
C ALA A 158 -19.16 11.25 -5.35
N LEU A 159 -19.08 12.28 -4.51
CA LEU A 159 -19.66 13.60 -4.79
C LEU A 159 -18.82 14.39 -5.81
N ALA A 160 -19.10 14.20 -7.11
CA ALA A 160 -18.45 14.94 -8.20
C ALA A 160 -18.62 16.47 -8.10
N ASN A 161 -19.67 16.95 -7.45
CA ASN A 161 -19.90 18.37 -7.16
C ASN A 161 -19.11 18.91 -5.94
N ARG A 162 -18.46 18.04 -5.16
CA ARG A 162 -17.74 18.37 -3.91
C ARG A 162 -16.32 17.77 -3.90
N PRO A 163 -15.43 18.17 -4.82
CA PRO A 163 -14.13 17.50 -5.01
C PRO A 163 -13.19 17.57 -3.79
N VAL A 164 -13.31 18.60 -2.94
CA VAL A 164 -12.47 18.75 -1.74
C VAL A 164 -12.94 17.77 -0.64
N GLU A 165 -14.25 17.73 -0.39
CA GLU A 165 -14.86 16.80 0.57
C GLU A 165 -14.71 15.35 0.11
N ALA A 166 -14.92 15.06 -1.18
CA ALA A 166 -14.71 13.75 -1.77
C ALA A 166 -13.25 13.27 -1.61
N ALA A 167 -12.27 14.14 -1.85
CA ALA A 167 -10.86 13.80 -1.65
C ALA A 167 -10.49 13.54 -0.18
N ASP A 168 -11.15 14.18 0.80
CA ASP A 168 -10.96 13.85 2.22
C ASP A 168 -11.58 12.50 2.59
N ALA A 169 -12.78 12.22 2.09
CA ALA A 169 -13.42 10.93 2.31
C ALA A 169 -12.62 9.77 1.69
N GLN A 170 -12.07 9.96 0.49
CA GLN A 170 -11.16 9.00 -0.15
C GLN A 170 -9.88 8.75 0.66
N ARG A 171 -9.30 9.77 1.32
CA ARG A 171 -8.17 9.59 2.26
C ARG A 171 -8.57 8.75 3.47
N ARG A 172 -9.72 9.04 4.10
CA ARG A 172 -10.20 8.28 5.26
C ARG A 172 -10.56 6.83 4.93
N LEU A 173 -11.19 6.58 3.78
CA LEU A 173 -11.44 5.22 3.29
C LEU A 173 -10.16 4.43 3.07
N ALA A 174 -9.07 5.07 2.62
CA ALA A 174 -7.78 4.41 2.49
C ALA A 174 -7.22 3.92 3.84
N VAL A 175 -7.44 4.67 4.94
CA VAL A 175 -7.04 4.26 6.29
C VAL A 175 -7.85 3.05 6.78
N LEU A 176 -9.17 3.03 6.53
CA LEU A 176 -10.03 1.89 6.87
C LEU A 176 -9.68 0.64 6.05
N ARG A 177 -9.34 0.81 4.76
CA ARG A 177 -8.90 -0.29 3.88
C ARG A 177 -7.53 -0.82 4.28
N GLU A 178 -6.55 0.05 4.57
CA GLU A 178 -5.24 -0.36 5.11
C GLU A 178 -5.40 -1.16 6.41
N ALA A 179 -6.21 -0.69 7.36
CA ALA A 179 -6.45 -1.40 8.61
C ALA A 179 -7.08 -2.80 8.39
N THR A 180 -8.04 -2.90 7.47
CA THR A 180 -8.69 -4.17 7.10
C THR A 180 -7.70 -5.12 6.39
N ALA A 181 -6.85 -4.59 5.52
CA ALA A 181 -5.83 -5.35 4.81
C ALA A 181 -4.73 -5.86 5.75
N ILE A 182 -4.26 -5.04 6.69
CA ILE A 182 -3.31 -5.45 7.75
C ILE A 182 -3.91 -6.60 8.58
N GLN A 183 -5.18 -6.50 8.98
CA GLN A 183 -5.85 -7.57 9.72
C GLN A 183 -5.94 -8.87 8.90
N ALA A 184 -6.34 -8.79 7.62
CA ALA A 184 -6.38 -9.95 6.74
C ALA A 184 -4.99 -10.59 6.54
N ILE A 185 -3.93 -9.79 6.40
CA ILE A 185 -2.54 -10.27 6.31
C ILE A 185 -2.15 -11.04 7.58
N ILE A 186 -2.51 -10.54 8.77
CA ILE A 186 -2.21 -11.20 10.05
C ILE A 186 -2.98 -12.52 10.19
N GLU A 187 -4.28 -12.54 9.85
CA GLU A 187 -5.11 -13.76 9.88
C GLU A 187 -4.61 -14.84 8.90
N LEU A 188 -4.05 -14.43 7.76
CA LEU A 188 -3.41 -15.30 6.79
C LEU A 188 -1.98 -15.73 7.18
N GLY A 189 -1.48 -15.38 8.37
CA GLY A 189 -0.17 -15.80 8.89
C GLY A 189 1.01 -14.88 8.57
N GLY A 190 0.74 -13.69 8.01
CA GLY A 190 1.72 -12.63 7.86
C GLY A 190 1.94 -11.83 9.16
N ARG A 191 2.90 -10.92 9.14
CA ARG A 191 3.19 -9.95 10.22
C ARG A 191 3.40 -8.57 9.61
N VAL A 192 3.12 -7.53 10.40
CA VAL A 192 3.32 -6.13 9.99
C VAL A 192 4.05 -5.41 11.11
N GLU A 193 5.21 -4.85 10.79
CA GLU A 193 6.12 -4.17 11.74
C GLU A 193 6.47 -2.76 11.24
N ALA A 194 7.06 -1.92 12.10
CA ALA A 194 7.50 -0.59 11.70
C ALA A 194 8.82 -0.65 10.91
N ASP A 195 8.86 -0.09 9.70
CA ASP A 195 10.01 -0.14 8.81
C ASP A 195 11.16 0.76 9.32
N ARG A 196 12.17 0.13 9.91
CA ARG A 196 13.37 0.81 10.43
C ARG A 196 14.39 1.17 9.34
N SER A 197 14.25 0.62 8.14
CA SER A 197 15.16 0.87 7.00
C SER A 197 14.83 2.19 6.30
N PHE A 198 13.55 2.56 6.25
CA PHE A 198 13.10 3.79 5.55
C PHE A 198 12.72 4.96 6.48
N GLY A 199 12.63 4.76 7.80
CA GLY A 199 12.50 5.86 8.78
C GLY A 199 11.27 6.75 8.56
N MET A 200 11.34 8.05 8.85
CA MET A 200 10.24 8.99 8.55
C MET A 200 10.31 9.48 7.08
N VAL A 201 10.12 8.57 6.12
CA VAL A 201 9.81 8.94 4.73
C VAL A 201 8.50 9.73 4.72
N GLY A 202 8.52 10.93 4.13
CA GLY A 202 7.45 11.92 4.27
C GLY A 202 6.10 11.49 3.67
N GLY A 203 5.23 10.97 4.53
CA GLY A 203 3.85 10.57 4.23
C GLY A 203 3.03 10.43 5.51
N ASP A 204 1.78 9.98 5.39
CA ASP A 204 0.80 9.93 6.48
C ASP A 204 1.05 8.77 7.46
N GLY A 205 2.10 8.88 8.28
CA GLY A 205 2.45 7.95 9.35
C GLY A 205 3.76 7.19 9.12
N ALA A 206 4.21 6.48 10.16
CA ALA A 206 5.43 5.67 10.06
C ALA A 206 5.28 4.55 9.02
N PRO A 207 6.29 4.31 8.15
CA PRO A 207 6.23 3.23 7.17
C PRO A 207 6.24 1.85 7.84
N LEU A 208 5.80 0.86 7.07
CA LEU A 208 5.57 -0.50 7.51
C LEU A 208 6.40 -1.49 6.68
N GLN A 209 6.90 -2.51 7.37
CA GLN A 209 7.46 -3.71 6.78
C GLN A 209 6.41 -4.83 6.91
N VAL A 210 5.97 -5.39 5.78
CA VAL A 210 5.06 -6.54 5.77
C VAL A 210 5.88 -7.81 5.53
N ILE A 211 5.79 -8.75 6.47
CA ILE A 211 6.57 -9.99 6.48
C ILE A 211 5.64 -11.17 6.25
N VAL A 212 5.86 -11.91 5.16
CA VAL A 212 5.13 -13.12 4.79
C VAL A 212 6.08 -14.30 4.99
N GLY A 213 5.78 -15.15 5.97
CA GLY A 213 6.64 -16.28 6.36
C GLY A 213 6.18 -17.63 5.82
N LYS A 214 6.90 -18.69 6.21
CA LYS A 214 6.52 -20.10 5.99
C LYS A 214 5.11 -20.47 6.44
N ASP A 215 4.57 -19.77 7.43
CA ASP A 215 3.25 -20.01 8.03
C ASP A 215 2.08 -19.34 7.26
N TRP A 216 2.37 -18.73 6.09
CA TRP A 216 1.39 -18.04 5.25
C TRP A 216 0.39 -18.99 4.60
N LYS A 217 -0.90 -18.62 4.68
CA LYS A 217 -2.05 -19.40 4.21
C LYS A 217 -2.83 -18.72 3.08
N GLY A 218 -2.48 -17.48 2.75
CA GLY A 218 -3.18 -16.68 1.74
C GLY A 218 -2.89 -17.05 0.28
N GLY A 219 -1.86 -17.85 0.03
CA GLY A 219 -1.36 -18.11 -1.33
C GLY A 219 -1.07 -16.80 -2.08
N VAL A 220 -1.27 -16.81 -3.40
CA VAL A 220 -1.18 -15.62 -4.25
C VAL A 220 -2.33 -14.64 -3.99
N ASP A 221 -3.55 -15.16 -3.80
CA ASP A 221 -4.75 -14.33 -3.67
C ASP A 221 -4.76 -13.45 -2.42
N GLY A 222 -4.00 -13.81 -1.38
CA GLY A 222 -3.79 -12.97 -0.20
C GLY A 222 -2.83 -11.79 -0.45
N LEU A 223 -1.97 -11.85 -1.49
CA LEU A 223 -1.01 -10.78 -1.78
C LEU A 223 -1.70 -9.49 -2.24
N LYS A 224 -2.94 -9.55 -2.76
CA LYS A 224 -3.74 -8.36 -3.10
C LYS A 224 -3.88 -7.38 -1.94
N HIS A 225 -3.91 -7.88 -0.70
CA HIS A 225 -4.01 -7.04 0.50
C HIS A 225 -2.77 -6.14 0.68
N LEU A 226 -1.61 -6.53 0.15
CA LEU A 226 -0.40 -5.70 0.19
C LEU A 226 -0.58 -4.36 -0.57
N ALA A 227 -1.43 -4.32 -1.59
CA ALA A 227 -1.70 -3.10 -2.36
C ALA A 227 -2.54 -2.07 -1.59
N ASP A 228 -3.40 -2.53 -0.67
CA ASP A 228 -4.19 -1.66 0.22
C ASP A 228 -3.36 -1.14 1.41
N VAL A 229 -2.25 -1.79 1.78
CA VAL A 229 -1.32 -1.30 2.81
C VAL A 229 -0.41 -0.22 2.22
N ARG A 230 -0.94 1.00 2.07
CA ARG A 230 -0.25 2.14 1.46
C ARG A 230 1.07 2.50 2.13
N ARG A 231 1.21 2.23 3.42
CA ARG A 231 2.44 2.46 4.18
C ARG A 231 3.48 1.33 4.07
N ALA A 232 3.21 0.25 3.33
CA ALA A 232 4.18 -0.82 3.10
C ALA A 232 5.31 -0.35 2.18
N THR A 233 6.45 0.05 2.76
CA THR A 233 7.68 0.38 2.01
C THR A 233 8.59 -0.81 1.82
N THR A 234 8.54 -1.78 2.73
CA THR A 234 9.25 -3.06 2.61
C THR A 234 8.26 -4.21 2.60
N VAL A 235 8.38 -5.09 1.62
CA VAL A 235 7.70 -6.39 1.59
C VAL A 235 8.76 -7.48 1.66
N SER A 236 8.62 -8.37 2.64
CA SER A 236 9.60 -9.39 2.96
C SER A 236 8.96 -10.78 2.88
N LEU A 237 9.23 -11.52 1.81
CA LEU A 237 8.82 -12.91 1.64
C LEU A 237 9.97 -13.80 2.12
N TRP A 238 9.79 -14.46 3.27
CA TRP A 238 10.83 -15.22 3.97
C TRP A 238 10.43 -16.69 4.10
N SER A 239 10.97 -17.52 3.20
CA SER A 239 10.61 -18.94 3.03
C SER A 239 9.10 -19.19 2.93
N ALA A 240 8.37 -18.25 2.32
CA ALA A 240 6.93 -18.32 2.10
C ALA A 240 6.58 -19.43 1.07
N PRO A 241 5.41 -20.10 1.20
CA PRO A 241 4.90 -21.06 0.23
C PRO A 241 4.35 -20.35 -1.02
N LEU A 242 5.25 -19.73 -1.79
CA LEU A 242 4.97 -18.93 -2.98
C LEU A 242 6.09 -19.16 -4.01
N GLY A 243 5.71 -19.36 -5.27
CA GLY A 243 6.61 -19.45 -6.42
C GLY A 243 6.49 -18.24 -7.37
N ASP A 244 6.90 -18.46 -8.61
CA ASP A 244 6.90 -17.47 -9.71
C ASP A 244 5.55 -16.80 -9.94
N GLU A 245 4.45 -17.49 -9.65
CA GLU A 245 3.07 -16.99 -9.76
C GLU A 245 2.76 -15.77 -8.86
N ALA A 246 3.58 -15.53 -7.83
CA ALA A 246 3.46 -14.35 -6.97
C ALA A 246 4.00 -13.07 -7.62
N LEU A 247 4.98 -13.16 -8.54
CA LEU A 247 5.70 -11.99 -9.07
C LEU A 247 4.77 -10.95 -9.76
N PRO A 248 3.77 -11.32 -10.57
CA PRO A 248 2.84 -10.35 -11.16
C PRO A 248 1.99 -9.56 -10.15
N GLN A 249 1.74 -10.09 -8.95
CA GLN A 249 1.06 -9.33 -7.87
C GLN A 249 2.03 -8.34 -7.22
N LEU A 250 3.28 -8.75 -7.02
CA LEU A 250 4.34 -7.93 -6.41
C LEU A 250 4.74 -6.75 -7.32
N GLU A 251 4.69 -6.95 -8.64
CA GLU A 251 4.86 -5.90 -9.66
C GLU A 251 3.84 -4.75 -9.54
N GLY A 252 2.65 -5.00 -8.97
CA GLY A 252 1.61 -3.99 -8.77
C GLY A 252 1.82 -3.08 -7.55
N LEU A 253 2.80 -3.35 -6.68
CA LEU A 253 2.92 -2.72 -5.37
C LEU A 253 3.66 -1.37 -5.41
N GLY A 254 3.07 -0.37 -6.07
CA GLY A 254 3.71 0.92 -6.36
C GLY A 254 4.19 1.78 -5.18
N ASN A 255 3.91 1.41 -3.93
CA ASN A 255 4.46 2.07 -2.72
C ASN A 255 5.75 1.41 -2.20
N VAL A 256 6.02 0.17 -2.62
CA VAL A 256 7.13 -0.65 -2.11
C VAL A 256 8.46 -0.17 -2.69
N ARG A 257 9.41 0.08 -1.79
CA ARG A 257 10.78 0.54 -2.07
C ARG A 257 11.83 -0.54 -1.86
N ARG A 258 11.46 -1.66 -1.22
CA ARG A 258 12.29 -2.82 -0.97
C ARG A 258 11.42 -4.08 -1.03
N LEU A 259 11.80 -5.01 -1.89
CA LEU A 259 11.16 -6.33 -2.00
C LEU A 259 12.23 -7.38 -1.72
N GLU A 260 12.02 -8.19 -0.69
CA GLU A 260 12.93 -9.24 -0.25
C GLU A 260 12.34 -10.60 -0.59
N LEU A 261 13.01 -11.34 -1.47
CA LEU A 261 12.63 -12.69 -1.92
C LEU A 261 13.65 -13.69 -1.35
N TYR A 262 13.48 -14.07 -0.08
CA TYR A 262 14.49 -14.83 0.66
C TYR A 262 14.04 -16.28 0.87
N GLY A 263 14.68 -17.22 0.18
CA GLY A 263 14.40 -18.64 0.30
C GLY A 263 13.09 -19.10 -0.35
N LEU A 264 12.62 -18.40 -1.38
CA LEU A 264 11.53 -18.83 -2.26
C LEU A 264 12.08 -19.67 -3.43
N ALA A 265 11.24 -20.52 -4.01
CA ALA A 265 11.55 -21.25 -5.24
C ALA A 265 11.07 -20.43 -6.45
N MET A 266 11.95 -19.61 -7.01
CA MET A 266 11.65 -18.72 -8.15
C MET A 266 12.70 -18.83 -9.25
N THR A 267 12.26 -18.62 -10.49
CA THR A 267 13.07 -18.68 -11.71
C THR A 267 13.90 -17.38 -11.86
N PRO A 268 15.25 -17.44 -11.90
CA PRO A 268 16.11 -16.26 -11.95
C PRO A 268 15.79 -15.28 -13.09
N GLU A 269 15.45 -15.81 -14.27
CA GLU A 269 15.10 -15.04 -15.46
C GLU A 269 13.82 -14.22 -15.28
N LEU A 270 12.86 -14.74 -14.49
CA LEU A 270 11.61 -14.03 -14.19
C LEU A 270 11.79 -13.01 -13.06
N VAL A 271 12.66 -13.31 -12.11
CA VAL A 271 13.09 -12.38 -11.04
C VAL A 271 13.77 -11.15 -11.63
N GLU A 272 14.69 -11.30 -12.60
CA GLU A 272 15.32 -10.15 -13.26
C GLU A 272 14.33 -9.38 -14.16
N LYS A 273 13.41 -10.06 -14.85
CA LYS A 273 12.29 -9.40 -15.55
C LYS A 273 11.38 -8.60 -14.60
N THR A 274 11.24 -9.04 -13.35
CA THR A 274 10.53 -8.29 -12.30
C THR A 274 11.34 -7.09 -11.81
N ARG A 275 12.68 -7.21 -11.74
CA ARG A 275 13.60 -6.08 -11.46
C ARG A 275 13.44 -4.96 -12.48
N GLU A 276 13.40 -5.28 -13.77
CA GLU A 276 13.23 -4.29 -14.85
C GLU A 276 11.92 -3.49 -14.74
N LYS A 277 10.84 -4.13 -14.26
CA LYS A 277 9.53 -3.51 -14.04
C LYS A 277 9.43 -2.70 -12.75
N LEU A 278 10.30 -2.97 -11.78
CA LEU A 278 10.35 -2.32 -10.48
C LEU A 278 11.61 -1.45 -10.28
N PRO A 279 11.94 -0.51 -11.21
CA PRO A 279 13.19 0.26 -11.14
C PRO A 279 13.28 1.22 -9.94
N ASN A 280 12.15 1.47 -9.26
CA ASN A 280 12.06 2.29 -8.06
C ASN A 280 12.15 1.49 -6.75
N ALA A 281 12.28 0.15 -6.82
CA ALA A 281 12.35 -0.73 -5.66
C ALA A 281 13.66 -1.54 -5.62
N ILE A 282 14.23 -1.67 -4.43
CA ILE A 282 15.40 -2.52 -4.18
C ILE A 282 14.92 -3.97 -4.09
N LEU A 283 15.04 -4.72 -5.18
CA LEU A 283 14.77 -6.16 -5.21
C LEU A 283 15.99 -6.95 -4.70
N GLU A 284 15.93 -7.42 -3.46
CA GLU A 284 16.94 -8.33 -2.89
C GLU A 284 16.46 -9.78 -2.92
N VAL A 285 17.35 -10.70 -3.29
CA VAL A 285 17.03 -12.12 -3.51
C VAL A 285 18.07 -12.96 -2.78
N ARG A 286 17.65 -14.00 -2.04
CA ARG A 286 18.54 -14.88 -1.27
C ARG A 286 18.09 -16.33 -1.40
N GLY A 287 19.04 -17.27 -1.38
CA GLY A 287 18.74 -18.70 -1.39
C GLY A 287 18.12 -19.22 -0.08
N PRO A 288 17.77 -20.51 -0.02
CA PRO A 288 16.97 -21.08 1.08
C PRO A 288 17.73 -21.24 2.40
N ALA A 289 19.06 -21.35 2.37
CA ALA A 289 19.88 -21.26 3.59
C ALA A 289 20.07 -19.80 4.03
N ARG A 290 20.03 -19.59 5.34
CA ARG A 290 20.35 -18.32 6.01
C ARG A 290 21.55 -18.49 6.94
N LEU A 291 22.47 -17.52 6.96
CA LEU A 291 23.62 -17.49 7.89
C LEU A 291 23.39 -16.54 9.09
N GLY A 292 22.63 -15.47 8.91
CA GLY A 292 22.27 -14.53 9.99
C GLY A 292 23.30 -13.43 10.27
N ILE A 293 24.09 -12.99 9.27
CA ILE A 293 25.03 -11.87 9.40
C ILE A 293 24.74 -10.74 8.41
N ARG A 294 25.18 -9.51 8.72
CA ARG A 294 25.18 -8.36 7.80
C ARG A 294 26.61 -8.04 7.32
N GLY A 295 26.85 -8.20 6.02
CA GLY A 295 28.16 -7.96 5.39
C GLY A 295 29.18 -9.08 5.64
N ILE A 296 30.32 -9.05 4.94
CA ILE A 296 31.40 -10.04 5.08
C ILE A 296 32.12 -9.91 6.44
N ASP A 297 32.16 -8.70 7.00
CA ASP A 297 32.79 -8.32 8.27
C ASP A 297 31.85 -8.45 9.50
N ALA A 298 30.77 -9.25 9.37
CA ALA A 298 29.76 -9.51 10.41
C ALA A 298 29.37 -8.25 11.21
N VAL A 299 29.00 -7.18 10.51
CA VAL A 299 28.71 -5.85 11.11
C VAL A 299 27.50 -5.89 12.03
N GLU A 300 26.62 -6.86 11.81
CA GLU A 300 25.64 -7.33 12.79
C GLU A 300 25.53 -8.85 12.67
N ILE A 301 25.24 -9.51 13.79
CA ILE A 301 24.85 -10.92 13.84
C ILE A 301 23.45 -10.99 14.47
N VAL A 302 22.53 -11.64 13.78
CA VAL A 302 21.14 -11.82 14.23
C VAL A 302 21.13 -12.74 15.47
N PRO A 303 20.45 -12.38 16.57
CA PRO A 303 20.34 -13.25 17.75
C PRO A 303 19.80 -14.64 17.42
N ASN A 304 20.29 -15.67 18.12
CA ASN A 304 19.93 -17.09 17.93
C ASN A 304 20.18 -17.69 16.53
N SER A 305 20.72 -16.92 15.57
CA SER A 305 20.99 -17.36 14.20
C SER A 305 22.16 -18.35 14.07
N PRO A 306 22.37 -19.00 12.90
CA PRO A 306 23.43 -19.97 12.70
C PRO A 306 24.83 -19.44 13.03
N ALA A 307 25.15 -18.21 12.61
CA ALA A 307 26.41 -17.56 12.94
C ALA A 307 26.58 -17.36 14.46
N ALA A 308 25.53 -16.91 15.17
CA ALA A 308 25.56 -16.77 16.62
C ALA A 308 25.73 -18.13 17.33
N ARG A 309 24.99 -19.16 16.89
CA ARG A 309 25.09 -20.54 17.42
C ARG A 309 26.47 -21.16 17.18
N ALA A 310 27.14 -20.80 16.09
CA ALA A 310 28.50 -21.22 15.76
C ALA A 310 29.61 -20.36 16.40
N GLY A 311 29.26 -19.37 17.24
CA GLY A 311 30.23 -18.58 18.02
C GLY A 311 30.95 -17.49 17.24
N LEU A 312 30.43 -17.07 16.07
CA LEU A 312 30.85 -15.83 15.42
C LEU A 312 30.40 -14.63 16.28
N VAL A 313 31.19 -13.56 16.27
CA VAL A 313 30.90 -12.29 16.95
C VAL A 313 30.95 -11.12 15.96
N VAL A 314 30.37 -9.98 16.35
CA VAL A 314 30.41 -8.77 15.54
C VAL A 314 31.87 -8.37 15.26
N HIS A 315 32.17 -8.01 14.01
CA HIS A 315 33.51 -7.76 13.46
C HIS A 315 34.39 -8.99 13.15
N ASP A 316 33.85 -10.22 13.18
CA ASP A 316 34.52 -11.35 12.53
C ASP A 316 34.40 -11.23 10.99
N ARG A 317 35.53 -11.22 10.27
CA ARG A 317 35.54 -11.21 8.79
C ARG A 317 35.59 -12.63 8.25
N ILE A 318 34.57 -13.06 7.50
CA ILE A 318 34.64 -14.33 6.76
C ILE A 318 35.68 -14.22 5.62
N VAL A 319 36.55 -15.22 5.51
CA VAL A 319 37.65 -15.26 4.53
C VAL A 319 37.73 -16.56 3.73
N GLU A 320 37.04 -17.62 4.16
CA GLU A 320 36.89 -18.87 3.41
C GLU A 320 35.53 -19.51 3.72
N PHE A 321 34.88 -20.10 2.71
CA PHE A 321 33.60 -20.79 2.85
C PHE A 321 33.64 -22.11 2.07
N ASN A 322 33.41 -23.24 2.74
CA ASN A 322 33.40 -24.56 2.12
C ASN A 322 34.65 -24.84 1.24
N GLY A 323 35.84 -24.52 1.75
CA GLY A 323 37.12 -24.68 1.04
C GLY A 323 37.42 -23.61 -0.03
N LYS A 324 36.52 -22.66 -0.30
CA LYS A 324 36.71 -21.57 -1.27
C LYS A 324 37.15 -20.29 -0.57
N PRO A 325 38.29 -19.68 -0.94
CA PRO A 325 38.70 -18.39 -0.38
C PRO A 325 37.78 -17.27 -0.86
N ILE A 326 37.32 -16.44 0.08
CA ILE A 326 36.47 -15.26 -0.14
C ILE A 326 37.15 -14.06 0.51
N ASN A 327 38.31 -13.71 -0.04
CA ASN A 327 39.15 -12.63 0.48
C ASN A 327 39.87 -11.90 -0.68
N THR A 328 39.09 -11.27 -1.55
CA THR A 328 39.57 -10.40 -2.64
C THR A 328 40.03 -9.03 -2.14
N GLY A 329 39.80 -8.72 -0.85
CA GLY A 329 40.05 -7.41 -0.25
C GLY A 329 38.97 -6.38 -0.54
N LYS A 330 37.86 -6.78 -1.18
CA LYS A 330 36.74 -5.90 -1.56
C LYS A 330 35.45 -6.37 -0.86
N PRO A 331 35.02 -5.74 0.24
CA PRO A 331 33.92 -6.24 1.06
C PRO A 331 32.59 -6.50 0.34
N ILE A 332 32.29 -5.76 -0.74
CA ILE A 332 31.05 -5.92 -1.52
C ILE A 332 31.13 -7.15 -2.44
N GLU A 333 32.24 -7.33 -3.15
CA GLU A 333 32.46 -8.49 -4.03
C GLU A 333 32.61 -9.77 -3.20
N ASP A 334 33.33 -9.70 -2.07
CA ASP A 334 33.46 -10.78 -1.10
C ASP A 334 32.09 -11.19 -0.52
N PHE A 335 31.26 -10.24 -0.08
CA PHE A 335 29.92 -10.56 0.45
C PHE A 335 29.00 -11.14 -0.63
N SER A 336 29.06 -10.63 -1.87
CA SER A 336 28.31 -11.18 -3.01
C SER A 336 28.69 -12.65 -3.27
N ALA A 337 30.00 -12.94 -3.33
CA ALA A 337 30.51 -14.29 -3.51
C ALA A 337 30.07 -15.24 -2.37
N LEU A 338 30.14 -14.79 -1.11
CA LEU A 338 29.63 -15.53 0.05
C LEU A 338 28.14 -15.86 -0.10
N THR A 339 27.30 -14.88 -0.47
CA THR A 339 25.86 -15.12 -0.65
C THR A 339 25.55 -16.04 -1.83
N THR A 340 26.40 -16.05 -2.86
CA THR A 340 26.32 -16.94 -4.03
C THR A 340 26.74 -18.38 -3.70
N GLU A 341 27.58 -18.60 -2.69
CA GLU A 341 27.88 -19.96 -2.21
C GLU A 341 26.85 -20.44 -1.18
N ILE A 342 26.38 -19.58 -0.28
CA ILE A 342 25.29 -19.89 0.66
C ILE A 342 23.99 -20.26 -0.07
N SER A 343 23.68 -19.63 -1.21
CA SER A 343 22.44 -19.92 -1.94
C SER A 343 22.35 -21.32 -2.54
N LYS A 344 23.46 -22.06 -2.57
CA LYS A 344 23.55 -23.48 -2.98
C LYS A 344 23.26 -24.44 -1.83
N CYS A 345 23.31 -23.96 -0.59
CA CYS A 345 22.96 -24.69 0.62
C CYS A 345 21.47 -24.56 0.95
N LYS A 346 20.98 -25.47 1.78
CA LYS A 346 19.62 -25.52 2.32
C LYS A 346 19.65 -25.34 3.85
N ALA A 347 18.49 -25.02 4.44
CA ALA A 347 18.32 -25.11 5.89
C ALA A 347 18.62 -26.54 6.37
N GLY A 348 19.38 -26.68 7.46
CA GLY A 348 19.89 -27.96 7.96
C GLY A 348 21.25 -28.38 7.39
N ASP A 349 21.69 -27.83 6.25
CA ASP A 349 23.05 -28.10 5.75
C ASP A 349 24.09 -27.55 6.73
N THR A 350 25.21 -28.27 6.87
CA THR A 350 26.30 -27.93 7.78
C THR A 350 27.60 -27.73 7.01
N VAL A 351 28.19 -26.54 7.10
CA VAL A 351 29.35 -26.11 6.33
C VAL A 351 30.44 -25.54 7.24
N ASP A 352 31.70 -25.80 6.89
CA ASP A 352 32.86 -25.23 7.54
C ASP A 352 33.21 -23.85 6.92
N ILE A 353 33.32 -22.84 7.79
CA ILE A 353 33.61 -21.44 7.43
C ILE A 353 34.87 -21.00 8.19
N LYS A 354 35.80 -20.32 7.52
CA LYS A 354 36.96 -19.68 8.16
C LYS A 354 36.78 -18.18 8.20
N PHE A 355 37.11 -17.60 9.33
CA PHE A 355 36.95 -16.19 9.62
C PHE A 355 38.17 -15.64 10.35
N MET A 356 38.41 -14.34 10.22
CA MET A 356 39.43 -13.62 10.97
C MET A 356 38.78 -12.89 12.15
N ARG A 357 39.28 -13.14 13.36
CA ARG A 357 38.97 -12.38 14.57
C ARG A 357 40.16 -11.49 14.91
N GLY A 358 40.11 -10.24 14.48
CA GLY A 358 41.28 -9.36 14.47
C GLY A 358 42.35 -9.89 13.51
N THR A 359 43.49 -10.36 14.04
CA THR A 359 44.59 -10.94 13.25
C THR A 359 44.60 -12.47 13.23
N GLU A 360 43.75 -13.15 14.00
CA GLU A 360 43.73 -14.61 14.09
C GLU A 360 42.73 -15.22 13.10
N THR A 361 43.18 -16.12 12.24
CA THR A 361 42.27 -17.01 11.48
C THR A 361 41.73 -18.10 12.41
N ARG A 362 40.41 -18.29 12.39
CA ARG A 362 39.66 -19.28 13.16
C ARG A 362 38.67 -19.99 12.23
N GLU A 363 38.23 -21.19 12.63
CA GLU A 363 37.30 -22.01 11.86
C GLU A 363 36.05 -22.31 12.69
N ALA A 364 34.87 -22.29 12.06
CA ALA A 364 33.60 -22.61 12.69
C ALA A 364 32.73 -23.49 11.78
N LYS A 365 32.13 -24.52 12.39
CA LYS A 365 31.12 -25.39 11.76
C LYS A 365 29.75 -24.75 11.94
N VAL A 366 29.09 -24.40 10.84
CA VAL A 366 27.80 -23.68 10.86
C VAL A 366 26.69 -24.54 10.25
N THR A 367 25.62 -24.78 11.01
CA THR A 367 24.39 -25.44 10.54
C THR A 367 23.32 -24.39 10.24
N PHE A 368 23.00 -24.19 8.97
CA PHE A 368 22.09 -23.14 8.50
C PHE A 368 20.64 -23.36 8.95
N ASP A 369 19.88 -22.26 9.08
CA ASP A 369 18.42 -22.30 9.24
C ASP A 369 17.71 -21.67 8.03
N ALA A 370 16.37 -21.72 8.03
CA ALA A 370 15.54 -21.09 7.02
C ALA A 370 15.29 -19.61 7.34
N TRP A 371 14.80 -18.86 6.35
CA TRP A 371 14.37 -17.48 6.57
C TRP A 371 13.06 -17.44 7.34
N GLY A 372 12.96 -16.57 8.33
CA GLY A 372 11.74 -16.35 9.12
C GLY A 372 11.60 -17.19 10.41
N GLU A 373 12.55 -18.08 10.74
CA GLU A 373 12.43 -18.95 11.93
C GLU A 373 12.65 -18.23 13.27
N ASP A 374 13.43 -17.16 13.27
CA ASP A 374 13.72 -16.30 14.41
C ASP A 374 12.58 -15.31 14.75
N VAL A 375 11.69 -15.02 13.79
CA VAL A 375 10.64 -14.01 13.94
C VAL A 375 9.48 -14.49 14.83
N GLY A 376 9.42 -15.79 15.13
CA GLY A 376 8.58 -16.34 16.20
C GLY A 376 9.18 -16.18 17.61
N ALA A 377 10.46 -15.82 17.71
CA ALA A 377 11.23 -15.75 18.95
C ALA A 377 11.59 -14.30 19.32
N GLN A 378 10.58 -13.43 19.43
CA GLN A 378 10.73 -12.19 20.21
C GLN A 378 11.14 -12.59 21.64
N PRO A 379 12.28 -12.10 22.17
CA PRO A 379 12.68 -12.45 23.53
C PRO A 379 11.64 -11.94 24.52
N THR A 380 11.22 -12.80 25.46
CA THR A 380 10.42 -12.39 26.60
C THR A 380 11.13 -11.24 27.33
N PRO A 381 10.46 -10.13 27.71
CA PRO A 381 11.12 -8.92 28.24
C PRO A 381 11.89 -9.05 29.57
N GLY A 382 12.17 -10.27 30.06
CA GLY A 382 13.01 -10.55 31.22
C GLY A 382 14.35 -11.24 30.91
N ASP A 383 14.52 -11.85 29.73
CA ASP A 383 15.59 -12.84 29.48
C ASP A 383 16.83 -12.30 28.74
N ALA A 384 16.92 -10.99 28.53
CA ALA A 384 18.06 -10.36 27.88
C ALA A 384 19.27 -10.21 28.85
N PRO A 385 20.46 -10.75 28.52
CA PRO A 385 21.65 -10.56 29.35
C PRO A 385 22.04 -9.07 29.49
N PRO A 386 22.56 -8.61 30.65
CA PRO A 386 22.81 -7.19 30.91
C PRO A 386 23.80 -6.46 29.97
N ALA A 387 24.51 -7.19 29.10
CA ALA A 387 25.47 -6.64 28.15
C ALA A 387 24.83 -5.82 27.00
N ALA A 388 23.51 -5.87 26.82
CA ALA A 388 22.80 -5.16 25.75
C ALA A 388 22.55 -3.66 26.02
N GLN A 389 23.20 -3.05 27.02
CA GLN A 389 23.08 -1.62 27.33
C GLN A 389 24.06 -0.79 26.50
N GLY A 390 23.66 -0.44 25.27
CA GLY A 390 24.34 0.56 24.46
C GLY A 390 24.27 1.98 25.05
N LEU A 391 24.98 2.93 24.44
CA LEU A 391 25.24 4.28 25.00
C LEU A 391 24.02 5.24 25.07
N PHE A 392 22.80 4.72 24.95
CA PHE A 392 21.56 5.48 25.15
C PHE A 392 20.70 4.79 26.22
N GLY A 393 20.15 5.59 27.12
CA GLY A 393 19.44 5.14 28.32
C GLY A 393 18.13 4.38 28.06
N PRO A 394 17.40 3.99 29.14
CA PRO A 394 16.26 3.09 29.04
C PRO A 394 15.19 3.59 28.08
N VAL A 395 14.79 2.69 27.16
CA VAL A 395 13.72 2.93 26.19
C VAL A 395 12.44 3.36 26.94
N PRO A 396 11.76 4.45 26.53
CA PRO A 396 10.49 4.82 27.15
C PRO A 396 9.48 3.68 26.99
N ARG A 397 8.78 3.36 28.08
CA ARG A 397 7.81 2.25 28.13
C ARG A 397 6.80 2.35 26.99
N ALA A 398 6.40 1.19 26.47
CA ALA A 398 5.26 1.07 25.56
C ALA A 398 4.05 1.83 26.13
N VAL A 399 3.46 2.71 25.32
CA VAL A 399 2.28 3.48 25.71
C VAL A 399 1.12 2.48 25.89
N PRO A 400 0.49 2.38 27.08
CA PRO A 400 -0.68 1.53 27.26
C PRO A 400 -1.79 2.01 26.33
N ALA A 401 -2.60 1.09 25.81
CA ALA A 401 -3.59 1.34 24.77
C ALA A 401 -4.59 2.46 25.14
N ARG A 402 -4.23 3.69 24.80
CA ARG A 402 -5.04 4.89 24.94
C ARG A 402 -5.83 5.03 23.64
N ALA A 403 -7.12 5.35 23.75
CA ALA A 403 -8.01 5.46 22.59
C ALA A 403 -7.38 6.30 21.47
N LEU A 404 -7.57 5.85 20.23
CA LEU A 404 -6.97 6.45 19.03
C LEU A 404 -7.09 7.98 19.07
N PRO A 405 -6.00 8.74 18.83
CA PRO A 405 -6.06 10.18 18.89
C PRO A 405 -7.06 10.69 17.86
N ARG A 406 -8.13 11.34 18.34
CA ARG A 406 -9.06 12.05 17.49
C ARG A 406 -8.26 13.05 16.66
N VAL A 407 -8.28 12.92 15.34
CA VAL A 407 -7.57 13.83 14.44
C VAL A 407 -8.34 15.16 14.41
N GLU A 408 -8.07 15.99 15.41
CA GLU A 408 -8.62 17.33 15.53
C GLU A 408 -7.88 18.24 14.55
N ILE A 409 -8.34 18.22 13.29
CA ILE A 409 -7.84 19.09 12.23
C ILE A 409 -8.09 20.54 12.66
N GLU A 410 -7.02 21.26 13.02
CA GLU A 410 -7.08 22.72 13.18
C GLU A 410 -7.59 23.34 11.88
N ARG A 411 -8.86 23.72 11.86
CA ARG A 411 -9.42 24.57 10.81
C ARG A 411 -8.83 25.96 10.97
N ARG A 412 -7.62 26.17 10.45
CA ARG A 412 -7.03 27.50 10.28
C ARG A 412 -8.10 28.40 9.64
N PRO A 413 -8.48 29.52 10.27
CA PRO A 413 -9.40 30.45 9.63
C PRO A 413 -8.75 30.95 8.33
N LEU A 414 -9.56 31.08 7.28
CA LEU A 414 -9.10 31.64 6.02
C LEU A 414 -8.54 33.05 6.29
N GLY A 415 -7.26 33.24 5.96
CA GLY A 415 -6.58 34.51 6.19
C GLY A 415 -7.31 35.64 5.48
N VAL A 416 -7.56 36.74 6.20
CA VAL A 416 -8.26 37.92 5.68
C VAL A 416 -7.58 38.37 4.38
N PRO A 417 -8.31 38.53 3.26
CA PRO A 417 -7.70 38.87 1.97
C PRO A 417 -6.91 40.18 2.10
N ARG A 418 -5.62 40.10 1.81
CA ARG A 418 -4.68 41.22 1.95
C ARG A 418 -5.10 42.33 1.00
N ALA A 419 -5.45 43.50 1.54
CA ALA A 419 -5.95 44.61 0.75
C ALA A 419 -4.96 45.00 -0.36
N VAL A 420 -5.45 45.06 -1.60
CA VAL A 420 -4.70 45.54 -2.76
C VAL A 420 -4.55 47.06 -2.61
N PRO A 421 -3.33 47.63 -2.70
CA PRO A 421 -3.16 49.08 -2.69
C PRO A 421 -3.83 49.70 -3.92
N VAL A 422 -4.80 50.59 -3.70
CA VAL A 422 -5.33 51.46 -4.75
C VAL A 422 -4.20 52.42 -5.15
N PRO A 423 -3.91 52.62 -6.46
CA PRO A 423 -2.93 53.61 -6.89
C PRO A 423 -3.38 55.02 -6.47
N ALA A 424 -2.46 55.82 -5.94
CA ALA A 424 -2.77 57.16 -5.48
C ALA A 424 -3.20 58.08 -6.63
N ASP A 425 -4.30 58.81 -6.43
CA ASP A 425 -4.74 59.87 -7.33
C ASP A 425 -3.70 61.01 -7.32
N PRO A 426 -3.16 61.42 -8.48
CA PRO A 426 -2.13 62.46 -8.55
C PRO A 426 -2.66 63.89 -8.33
N ALA A 427 -3.97 64.09 -8.16
CA ALA A 427 -4.58 65.42 -8.09
C ALA A 427 -5.04 65.83 -6.67
N LEU A 428 -4.11 66.30 -5.83
CA LEU A 428 -4.32 67.35 -4.80
C LEU A 428 -2.94 67.79 -4.22
N PRO A 429 -2.72 69.09 -3.90
CA PRO A 429 -1.47 69.56 -3.29
C PRO A 429 -1.38 69.20 -1.80
N ARG A 430 -0.16 69.32 -1.24
CA ARG A 430 0.19 69.02 0.16
C ARG A 430 -0.30 70.07 1.15
#